data_AF-A0A268S5U6-F1
#
_entry.id   AF-A0A268S5U6-F1
#
_cell.length_a   1.000
_cell.length_b   1.000
_cell.length_c   1.000
_cell.angle_alpha   90.00
_cell.angle_beta   90.00
_cell.angle_gamma   90.00
#
_symmetry.space_group_name_H-M   'P 1'
#
loop_
_entity.id
_entity.type
_entity.pdbx_description
1 polymer ?
#
loop_
_entity_poly.entity_id
_entity_poly.type
_entity_poly.pdbx_seq_one_letter_code
_entity_poly.pdbx_strand_id
1 'polypeptide(L)'
;MLVKPAKVGEVVYDLSKVRKVETGGKGIEKNVKPNDVVPYRPSNSPLENHHGVMDVWAKHNVPNYVSRGGTTPTIALTKEQHDATKAVYRQWLYEKTGKKVGGKIDWQSVSPREIQELTERMFEAANVPKSARQEYYNAFNLYNYRE
;
A
#
# COMPACT_ATOMS: atom_id res chain seq x y z
N MET A 1 -12.83 18.57 -51.03
CA MET A 1 -13.36 17.45 -50.20
C MET A 1 -12.88 17.64 -48.78
N LEU A 2 -13.75 18.06 -47.85
CA LEU A 2 -13.44 18.14 -46.42
C LEU A 2 -13.77 16.79 -45.76
N VAL A 3 -12.79 16.18 -45.11
CA VAL A 3 -12.98 14.96 -44.30
C VAL A 3 -13.52 15.38 -42.94
N LYS A 4 -14.68 14.85 -42.54
CA LYS A 4 -15.26 15.08 -41.21
C LYS A 4 -14.50 14.23 -40.17
N PRO A 5 -14.23 14.74 -38.95
CA PRO A 5 -13.61 13.94 -37.90
C PRO A 5 -14.61 12.91 -37.34
N ALA A 6 -14.12 11.70 -37.07
CA ALA A 6 -14.89 10.65 -36.41
C ALA A 6 -15.15 11.01 -34.94
N LYS A 7 -16.38 10.81 -34.48
CA LYS A 7 -16.73 10.90 -33.05
C LYS A 7 -16.09 9.74 -32.30
N VAL A 8 -15.26 10.05 -31.31
CA VAL A 8 -14.78 9.08 -30.32
C VAL A 8 -15.98 8.71 -29.44
N GLY A 9 -16.33 7.42 -29.43
CA GLY A 9 -17.40 6.90 -28.58
C GLY A 9 -17.02 7.01 -27.11
N GLU A 10 -17.93 7.59 -26.32
CA GLU A 10 -17.85 7.67 -24.87
C GLU A 10 -17.95 6.25 -24.29
N VAL A 11 -16.87 5.75 -23.68
CA VAL A 11 -16.90 4.49 -22.93
C VAL A 11 -17.57 4.80 -21.60
N VAL A 12 -18.89 4.62 -21.54
CA VAL A 12 -19.66 4.70 -20.30
C VAL A 12 -19.30 3.47 -19.46
N TYR A 13 -18.54 3.69 -18.38
CA TYR A 13 -18.29 2.67 -17.38
C TYR A 13 -19.59 2.43 -16.60
N ASP A 14 -20.16 1.23 -16.74
CA ASP A 14 -21.29 0.79 -15.95
C ASP A 14 -20.85 0.53 -14.49
N LEU A 15 -20.93 1.58 -13.68
CA LEU A 15 -20.61 1.54 -12.25
C LEU A 15 -21.58 0.65 -11.44
N SER A 16 -22.68 0.16 -12.02
CA SER A 16 -23.58 -0.79 -11.35
C SER A 16 -22.95 -2.18 -11.16
N LYS A 17 -21.84 -2.47 -11.85
CA LYS A 17 -21.06 -3.70 -11.69
C LYS A 17 -19.95 -3.59 -10.64
N VAL A 18 -19.68 -2.40 -10.12
CA VAL A 18 -18.80 -2.23 -8.97
C VAL A 18 -19.57 -2.72 -7.76
N ARG A 19 -19.30 -3.96 -7.34
CA ARG A 19 -19.94 -4.59 -6.19
C ARG A 19 -19.93 -3.63 -5.02
N LYS A 20 -21.13 -3.24 -4.55
CA LYS A 20 -21.35 -2.61 -3.26
C LYS A 20 -20.55 -3.38 -2.21
N VAL A 21 -19.58 -2.72 -1.59
CA VAL A 21 -18.96 -3.24 -0.37
C VAL A 21 -20.02 -3.07 0.72
N GLU A 22 -20.75 -4.14 1.02
CA GLU A 22 -21.68 -4.18 2.13
C GLU A 22 -20.89 -4.03 3.43
N THR A 23 -21.10 -2.89 4.09
CA THR A 23 -20.66 -2.64 5.46
C THR A 23 -21.59 -3.37 6.43
N GLY A 24 -21.10 -4.47 7.00
CA GLY A 24 -21.62 -5.05 8.23
C GLY A 24 -22.20 -6.46 8.11
N GLY A 25 -21.54 -7.43 8.76
CA GLY A 25 -22.12 -8.74 9.04
C GLY A 25 -21.14 -9.90 8.86
N LYS A 26 -20.65 -10.46 9.98
CA LYS A 26 -19.97 -11.76 10.13
C LYS A 26 -19.12 -12.18 8.92
N GLY A 27 -17.89 -11.67 8.87
CA GLY A 27 -16.91 -12.05 7.86
C GLY A 27 -16.69 -13.57 7.88
N ILE A 28 -17.02 -14.21 6.76
CA ILE A 28 -16.42 -15.48 6.37
C ILE A 28 -14.93 -15.33 6.63
N GLU A 29 -14.35 -16.16 7.52
CA GLU A 29 -12.91 -16.16 7.79
C GLU A 29 -12.19 -16.40 6.47
N LYS A 30 -11.78 -15.32 5.78
CA LYS A 30 -10.84 -15.44 4.68
C LYS A 30 -9.56 -15.95 5.31
N ASN A 31 -9.19 -17.18 4.95
CA ASN A 31 -7.90 -17.74 5.27
C ASN A 31 -6.82 -16.87 4.58
N VAL A 32 -6.32 -15.87 5.30
CA VAL A 32 -5.31 -14.93 4.83
C VAL A 32 -3.99 -15.67 4.66
N LYS A 33 -3.38 -15.51 3.50
CA LYS A 33 -2.10 -16.13 3.15
C LYS A 33 -0.98 -15.08 3.10
N PRO A 34 0.29 -15.50 3.23
CA PRO A 34 1.40 -14.60 2.98
C PRO A 34 1.30 -13.95 1.60
N ASN A 35 1.59 -12.65 1.56
CA ASN A 35 1.51 -11.75 0.42
C ASN A 35 0.10 -11.34 -0.03
N ASP A 36 -0.96 -11.74 0.68
CA ASP A 36 -2.30 -11.20 0.41
C ASP A 36 -2.38 -9.71 0.77
N VAL A 37 -3.07 -8.92 -0.05
CA VAL A 37 -3.41 -7.54 0.28
C VAL A 37 -4.63 -7.52 1.19
N VAL A 38 -4.46 -6.97 2.39
CA VAL A 38 -5.45 -7.00 3.47
C VAL A 38 -5.62 -5.63 4.13
N PRO A 39 -6.78 -5.33 4.74
CA PRO A 39 -6.90 -4.15 5.59
C PRO A 39 -5.97 -4.27 6.80
N TYR A 40 -5.49 -3.13 7.32
CA TYR A 40 -4.62 -3.10 8.49
C TYR A 40 -5.27 -3.74 9.74
N ARG A 41 -6.59 -3.62 9.89
CA ARG A 41 -7.38 -4.26 10.98
C ARG A 41 -8.55 -5.08 10.43
N PRO A 42 -8.93 -6.17 11.12
CA PRO A 42 -8.28 -6.77 12.31
C PRO A 42 -6.90 -7.37 11.98
N SER A 43 -6.15 -7.76 13.01
CA SER A 43 -4.84 -8.42 12.84
C SER A 43 -5.00 -9.86 12.35
N ASN A 44 -4.12 -10.31 11.46
CA ASN A 44 -4.14 -11.65 10.86
C ASN A 44 -3.09 -12.60 11.46
N SER A 45 -3.02 -12.71 12.78
CA SER A 45 -2.05 -13.59 13.47
C SER A 45 -2.11 -15.03 12.93
N PRO A 46 -0.97 -15.69 12.63
CA PRO A 46 0.41 -15.30 12.96
C PRO A 46 1.07 -14.33 11.96
N LEU A 47 0.36 -13.90 10.92
CA LEU A 47 0.86 -12.95 9.93
C LEU A 47 0.81 -11.51 10.47
N GLU A 48 1.72 -10.68 9.97
CA GLU A 48 1.85 -9.27 10.31
C GLU A 48 1.37 -8.41 9.13
N ASN A 49 0.41 -7.52 9.39
CA ASN A 49 -0.11 -6.59 8.38
C ASN A 49 0.87 -5.43 8.19
N HIS A 50 1.65 -5.47 7.10
CA HIS A 50 2.72 -4.52 6.81
C HIS A 50 2.26 -3.38 5.89
N HIS A 51 2.54 -2.13 6.26
CA HIS A 51 2.38 -0.99 5.36
C HIS A 51 3.55 -0.93 4.38
N GLY A 52 3.29 -1.17 3.09
CA GLY A 52 4.32 -1.11 2.04
C GLY A 52 4.88 0.29 1.84
N VAL A 53 4.03 1.23 1.40
CA VAL A 53 4.32 2.67 1.49
C VAL A 53 4.34 3.03 2.98
N MET A 54 5.42 3.67 3.42
CA MET A 54 5.60 4.03 4.84
C MET A 54 4.42 4.84 5.37
N ASP A 55 3.75 4.32 6.39
CA ASP A 55 2.55 4.92 6.98
C ASP A 55 2.75 6.39 7.40
N VAL A 56 3.90 6.69 8.02
CA VAL A 56 4.23 8.05 8.45
C VAL A 56 4.49 8.98 7.26
N TRP A 57 5.14 8.51 6.20
CA TRP A 57 5.35 9.32 5.00
C TRP A 57 4.01 9.61 4.32
N ALA A 58 3.17 8.60 4.15
CA ALA A 58 1.87 8.75 3.51
C ALA A 58 0.97 9.73 4.28
N LYS A 59 0.98 9.67 5.62
CA LYS A 59 0.28 10.64 6.49
C LYS A 59 0.62 12.09 6.18
N HIS A 60 1.88 12.38 5.82
CA HIS A 60 2.34 13.75 5.60
C HIS A 60 2.23 14.20 4.13
N ASN A 61 2.15 13.26 3.18
CA ASN A 61 2.36 13.55 1.76
C ASN A 61 1.23 13.07 0.83
N VAL A 62 0.34 12.18 1.28
CA VAL A 62 -0.72 11.60 0.44
C VAL A 62 -2.08 12.15 0.87
N PRO A 63 -2.82 12.84 -0.03
CA PRO A 63 -4.18 13.30 0.25
C PRO A 63 -5.10 12.16 0.69
N ASN A 64 -5.98 12.43 1.64
CA ASN A 64 -7.01 11.49 2.17
C ASN A 64 -6.47 10.21 2.83
N TYR A 65 -5.16 10.08 2.99
CA TYR A 65 -4.56 8.94 3.70
C TYR A 65 -4.86 9.00 5.20
N VAL A 66 -5.31 7.89 5.77
CA VAL A 66 -5.53 7.74 7.20
C VAL A 66 -4.45 6.82 7.77
N SER A 67 -3.54 7.40 8.56
CA SER A 67 -2.49 6.64 9.25
C SER A 67 -3.10 5.62 10.19
N ARG A 68 -2.66 4.37 10.04
CA ARG A 68 -3.15 3.21 10.81
C ARG A 68 -4.68 3.06 10.80
N GLY A 69 -5.35 3.55 9.76
CA GLY A 69 -6.78 3.35 9.55
C GLY A 69 -7.10 1.87 9.42
N GLY A 70 -8.22 1.42 10.00
CA GLY A 70 -8.55 -0.01 10.03
C GLY A 70 -8.63 -0.63 8.63
N THR A 71 -9.12 0.12 7.65
CA THR A 71 -9.26 -0.29 6.24
C THR A 71 -8.05 0.10 5.37
N THR A 72 -7.02 0.72 5.93
CA THR A 72 -5.81 1.11 5.19
C THR A 72 -5.15 -0.15 4.62
N PRO A 73 -4.87 -0.22 3.31
CA PRO A 73 -4.27 -1.40 2.70
C PRO A 73 -2.89 -1.71 3.27
N THR A 74 -2.66 -2.99 3.48
CA THR A 74 -1.40 -3.59 3.92
C THR A 74 -1.17 -4.88 3.16
N ILE A 75 0.03 -5.45 3.30
CA ILE A 75 0.32 -6.80 2.82
C ILE A 75 0.55 -7.71 4.02
N ALA A 76 -0.08 -8.87 4.04
CA ALA A 76 0.11 -9.86 5.09
C ALA A 76 1.48 -10.54 4.90
N LEU A 77 2.38 -10.38 5.86
CA LEU A 77 3.73 -10.97 5.81
C LEU A 77 3.90 -12.01 6.92
N THR A 78 4.74 -13.02 6.68
CA THR A 78 5.26 -13.81 7.81
C THR A 78 6.14 -12.93 8.69
N LYS A 79 6.43 -13.42 9.91
CA LYS A 79 7.34 -12.74 10.82
C LYS A 79 8.72 -12.49 10.18
N GLU A 80 9.26 -13.49 9.50
CA GLU A 80 10.58 -13.43 8.85
C GLU A 80 10.58 -12.39 7.72
N GLN A 81 9.53 -12.38 6.90
CA GLN A 81 9.36 -11.38 5.84
C GLN A 81 9.28 -9.97 6.43
N HIS A 82 8.50 -9.77 7.49
CA HIS A 82 8.39 -8.45 8.13
C HIS A 82 9.68 -8.02 8.83
N ASP A 83 10.43 -8.93 9.43
CA ASP A 83 11.73 -8.62 10.01
C ASP A 83 12.77 -8.25 8.92
N ALA A 84 12.66 -8.83 7.72
CA ALA A 84 13.46 -8.42 6.56
C ALA A 84 13.14 -6.98 6.11
N THR A 85 11.87 -6.57 6.07
CA THR A 85 11.51 -5.17 5.74
C THR A 85 12.03 -4.19 6.80
N LYS A 86 11.94 -4.54 8.09
CA LYS A 86 12.52 -3.74 9.18
C LYS A 86 14.03 -3.54 9.02
N ALA A 87 14.76 -4.57 8.59
CA ALA A 87 16.21 -4.46 8.38
C ALA A 87 16.54 -3.43 7.28
N VAL A 88 15.81 -3.46 6.16
CA VAL A 88 15.95 -2.47 5.08
C VAL A 88 15.63 -1.06 5.57
N TYR A 89 14.52 -0.87 6.29
CA TYR A 89 14.16 0.43 6.85
C TYR A 89 15.23 0.98 7.80
N ARG A 90 15.76 0.15 8.71
CA ARG A 90 16.82 0.55 9.65
C ARG A 90 18.11 0.97 8.94
N GLN A 91 18.43 0.31 7.83
CA GLN A 91 19.58 0.65 7.01
C GLN A 91 19.36 1.99 6.27
N TRP A 92 18.20 2.19 5.65
CA TRP A 92 17.84 3.48 5.04
C TRP A 92 17.82 4.63 6.06
N LEU A 93 17.30 4.38 7.27
CA LEU A 93 17.32 5.37 8.35
C LEU A 93 18.76 5.71 8.77
N TYR A 94 19.64 4.72 8.84
CA TYR A 94 21.04 4.93 9.13
C TYR A 94 21.74 5.75 8.03
N GLU A 95 21.48 5.46 6.77
CA GLU A 95 21.99 6.23 5.61
C GLU A 95 21.53 7.69 5.68
N LYS A 96 20.30 7.96 6.10
CA LYS A 96 19.74 9.31 6.23
C LYS A 96 20.24 10.08 7.45
N THR A 97 20.40 9.42 8.59
CA THR A 97 20.54 10.12 9.88
C THR A 97 21.74 9.67 10.72
N GLY A 98 22.52 8.70 10.25
CA GLY A 98 23.58 8.04 11.03
C GLY A 98 23.06 7.18 12.19
N LYS A 99 21.75 6.90 12.27
CA LYS A 99 21.15 6.11 13.36
C LYS A 99 20.26 5.00 12.80
N LYS A 100 20.45 3.77 13.31
CA LYS A 100 19.58 2.62 12.95
C LYS A 100 18.20 2.69 13.62
N VAL A 101 18.07 3.44 14.72
CA VAL A 101 16.82 3.63 15.48
C VAL A 101 16.77 5.06 16.02
N GLY A 102 15.58 5.66 16.05
CA GLY A 102 15.37 7.00 16.61
C GLY A 102 15.99 8.15 15.79
N GLY A 103 16.40 7.88 14.55
CA GLY A 103 16.71 8.93 13.57
C GLY A 103 15.48 9.79 13.31
N LYS A 104 15.66 11.12 13.31
CA LYS A 104 14.58 12.05 12.96
C LYS A 104 14.63 12.30 11.46
N ILE A 105 13.51 12.07 10.80
CA ILE A 105 13.31 12.34 9.38
C ILE A 105 12.30 13.48 9.29
N ASP A 106 12.61 14.48 8.47
CA ASP A 106 11.60 15.37 7.94
C ASP A 106 10.84 14.64 6.82
N TRP A 107 9.66 14.13 7.15
CA TRP A 107 8.91 13.28 6.23
C TRP A 107 8.34 14.03 5.02
N GLN A 108 8.20 15.34 5.09
CA GLN A 108 7.69 16.16 3.98
C GLN A 108 8.74 16.39 2.89
N SER A 109 10.04 16.34 3.23
CA SER A 109 11.12 16.45 2.25
C SER A 109 11.51 15.13 1.60
N VAL A 110 11.03 13.99 2.10
CA VAL A 110 11.22 12.69 1.43
C VAL A 110 10.32 12.64 0.20
N SER A 111 10.93 12.52 -0.98
CA SER A 111 10.18 12.55 -2.25
C SER A 111 9.33 11.28 -2.47
N PRO A 112 8.26 11.35 -3.30
CA PRO A 112 7.50 10.16 -3.71
C PRO A 112 8.36 9.08 -4.38
N ARG A 113 9.39 9.48 -5.13
CA ARG A 113 10.32 8.54 -5.76
C ARG A 113 11.13 7.79 -4.70
N GLU A 114 11.66 8.51 -3.73
CA GLU A 114 12.47 7.91 -2.68
C GLU A 114 11.67 6.92 -1.83
N ILE A 115 10.43 7.27 -1.45
CA ILE A 115 9.61 6.35 -0.67
C ILE A 115 9.24 5.11 -1.48
N GLN A 116 8.99 5.26 -2.78
CA GLN A 116 8.74 4.15 -3.69
C GLN A 116 9.94 3.21 -3.77
N GLU A 117 11.15 3.76 -3.90
CA GLU A 117 12.40 2.99 -3.90
C GLU A 117 12.62 2.25 -2.57
N LEU A 118 12.32 2.89 -1.43
CA LEU A 118 12.37 2.23 -0.12
C LEU A 118 11.34 1.09 -0.02
N THR A 119 10.09 1.32 -0.45
CA THR A 119 9.05 0.30 -0.47
C THR A 119 9.45 -0.90 -1.34
N GLU A 120 9.99 -0.67 -2.53
CA GLU A 120 10.45 -1.76 -3.39
C GLU A 120 11.61 -2.54 -2.78
N ARG A 121 12.60 -1.87 -2.14
CA ARG A 121 13.68 -2.54 -1.41
C ARG A 121 13.15 -3.42 -0.28
N MET A 122 12.14 -2.94 0.47
CA MET A 122 11.49 -3.71 1.52
C MET A 122 10.76 -4.94 0.94
N PHE A 123 9.97 -4.77 -0.10
CA PHE A 123 9.25 -5.86 -0.76
C PHE A 123 10.18 -6.90 -1.40
N GLU A 124 11.30 -6.47 -1.96
CA GLU A 124 12.34 -7.36 -2.47
C GLU A 124 12.98 -8.18 -1.35
N ALA A 125 13.39 -7.55 -0.25
CA ALA A 125 13.97 -8.26 0.90
C ALA A 125 12.99 -9.25 1.55
N ALA A 126 11.69 -8.94 1.52
CA ALA A 126 10.63 -9.82 2.00
C ALA A 126 10.17 -10.87 0.96
N ASN A 127 10.80 -10.93 -0.23
CA ASN A 127 10.41 -11.80 -1.33
C ASN A 127 8.93 -11.68 -1.74
N VAL A 128 8.35 -10.47 -1.63
CA VAL A 128 6.97 -10.22 -2.06
C VAL A 128 6.88 -10.37 -3.58
N PRO A 129 6.00 -11.24 -4.12
CA PRO A 129 5.83 -11.41 -5.55
C PRO A 129 5.39 -10.12 -6.25
N LYS A 130 5.86 -9.89 -7.48
CA LYS A 130 5.50 -8.69 -8.26
C LYS A 130 3.98 -8.49 -8.39
N SER A 131 3.21 -9.56 -8.52
CA SER A 131 1.74 -9.50 -8.57
C SER A 131 1.14 -8.92 -7.29
N ALA A 132 1.62 -9.35 -6.12
CA ALA A 132 1.16 -8.84 -4.83
C ALA A 132 1.54 -7.37 -4.62
N ARG A 133 2.73 -6.95 -5.09
CA ARG A 133 3.13 -5.53 -5.08
C ARG A 133 2.18 -4.68 -5.92
N GLN A 134 1.86 -5.14 -7.13
CA GLN A 134 0.94 -4.43 -8.02
C GLN A 134 -0.47 -4.34 -7.42
N GLU A 135 -0.96 -5.43 -6.83
CA GLU A 135 -2.24 -5.44 -6.12
C GLU A 135 -2.24 -4.45 -4.94
N TYR A 136 -1.15 -4.41 -4.18
CA TYR A 136 -0.98 -3.47 -3.07
C TYR A 136 -1.05 -2.02 -3.54
N TYR A 137 -0.34 -1.66 -4.61
CA TYR A 137 -0.38 -0.29 -5.15
C TYR A 137 -1.75 0.08 -5.70
N ASN A 138 -2.44 -0.85 -6.36
CA ASN A 138 -3.81 -0.63 -6.82
C ASN A 138 -4.74 -0.36 -5.63
N ALA A 139 -4.66 -1.17 -4.58
CA ALA A 139 -5.45 -1.00 -3.36
C ALA A 139 -5.12 0.32 -2.65
N PHE A 140 -3.83 0.67 -2.54
CA PHE A 140 -3.38 1.94 -1.94
C PHE A 140 -3.92 3.16 -2.70
N ASN A 141 -3.88 3.13 -4.04
CA ASN A 141 -4.44 4.20 -4.86
C ASN A 141 -5.96 4.29 -4.71
N LEU A 142 -6.68 3.18 -4.85
CA LEU A 142 -8.14 3.13 -4.65
C LEU A 142 -8.54 3.64 -3.27
N TYR A 143 -7.77 3.31 -2.24
CA TYR A 143 -8.00 3.80 -0.89
C TYR A 143 -7.89 5.33 -0.83
N ASN A 144 -6.84 5.93 -1.39
CA ASN A 144 -6.61 7.38 -1.26
C ASN A 144 -7.48 8.24 -2.20
N TYR A 145 -7.93 7.67 -3.32
CA TYR A 145 -8.80 8.33 -4.30
C TYR A 145 -10.25 7.83 -4.26
N ARG A 146 -10.69 7.34 -3.10
CA ARG A 146 -12.11 7.07 -2.84
C ARG A 146 -12.88 8.40 -2.86
N GLU A 147 -13.92 8.48 -3.69
CA GLU A 147 -14.87 9.60 -3.72
C GLU A 147 -15.68 9.70 -2.42
#